data_AF-H0ABR5-F1
#
_entry.id   AF-H0ABR5-F1
#
_cell.length_a   1.000
_cell.length_b   1.000
_cell.length_c   1.000
_cell.angle_alpha   90.00
_cell.angle_beta   90.00
_cell.angle_gamma   90.00
#
_symmetry.space_group_name_H-M   'P 1'
#
loop_
_entity.id
_entity.type
_entity.pdbx_description
1 polymer ?
#
loop_
_entity_poly.entity_id
_entity_poly.type
_entity_poly.pdbx_seq_one_letter_code
_entity_poly.pdbx_strand_id
1 'polypeptide(L)'
;MEDIEEYGLEHVTEDLKGKPEDSGGPTKDYKRIHDVMDYEWMQKKEWQKQLELMLDKGVRVEQQALAANSLEFVANEYLPEKIENETFLN
;
A
#
# COMPACT_ATOMS: atom_id res chain seq x y z
N MET A 1 -1.38 -3.36 1.49
CA MET A 1 -2.70 -2.75 1.16
C MET A 1 -3.85 -3.38 1.94
N GLU A 2 -3.66 -4.59 2.47
CA GLU A 2 -4.61 -5.30 3.34
C GLU A 2 -4.86 -4.51 4.64
N ASP A 3 -3.82 -3.85 5.17
CA ASP A 3 -3.87 -2.98 6.35
C ASP A 3 -4.92 -1.86 6.29
N ILE A 4 -5.35 -1.43 5.09
CA ILE A 4 -6.41 -0.44 4.94
C ILE A 4 -7.73 -0.97 5.52
N GLU A 5 -8.08 -2.22 5.22
CA GLU A 5 -9.31 -2.86 5.71
C GLU A 5 -9.15 -3.33 7.15
N GLU A 6 -7.99 -3.90 7.49
CA GLU A 6 -7.68 -4.42 8.83
C GLU A 6 -7.79 -3.33 9.90
N TYR A 7 -7.31 -2.12 9.60
CA TYR A 7 -7.25 -1.01 10.56
C TYR A 7 -8.22 0.14 10.26
N GLY A 8 -9.21 -0.07 9.37
CA GLY A 8 -10.29 0.89 9.09
C GLY A 8 -9.83 2.23 8.50
N LEU A 9 -8.81 2.21 7.64
CA LEU A 9 -8.17 3.40 7.09
C LEU A 9 -8.84 3.92 5.81
N GLU A 10 -9.98 3.38 5.39
CA GLU A 10 -10.63 3.73 4.12
C GLU A 10 -10.92 5.23 4.01
N HIS A 11 -11.30 5.84 5.13
CA HIS A 11 -11.64 7.26 5.24
C HIS A 11 -10.45 8.22 5.12
N VAL A 12 -9.22 7.70 5.14
CA VAL A 12 -7.96 8.47 5.01
C VAL A 12 -7.15 8.02 3.78
N THR A 13 -7.77 7.28 2.88
CA THR A 13 -7.14 6.90 1.61
C THR A 13 -7.13 8.06 0.60
N GLU A 14 -6.16 8.03 -0.30
CA GLU A 14 -6.11 8.89 -1.49
C GLU A 14 -6.08 8.04 -2.77
N ASP A 15 -6.79 8.47 -3.81
CA ASP A 15 -6.69 7.78 -5.11
C ASP A 15 -5.27 7.89 -5.66
N LEU A 16 -4.74 6.78 -6.17
CA LEU A 16 -3.55 6.75 -6.99
C LEU A 16 -3.74 7.63 -8.22
N LYS A 17 -2.72 8.41 -8.56
CA LYS A 17 -2.74 9.34 -9.68
C LYS A 17 -2.11 8.72 -10.92
N GLY A 18 -2.63 9.10 -12.07
CA GLY A 18 -2.06 8.74 -13.37
C GLY A 18 -2.46 7.36 -13.88
N LYS A 19 -3.67 6.90 -13.53
CA LYS A 19 -4.29 5.72 -14.14
C LYS A 19 -4.26 5.87 -15.68
N PRO A 20 -3.92 4.83 -16.45
CA PRO A 20 -3.95 4.91 -17.90
C PRO A 20 -5.37 5.26 -18.38
N GLU A 21 -5.46 6.22 -19.31
CA GLU A 21 -6.68 6.56 -20.02
C GLU A 21 -6.46 6.29 -21.53
N ASP A 22 -7.42 5.61 -22.16
CA ASP A 22 -7.42 5.26 -23.58
C ASP A 22 -6.16 4.53 -24.06
N SER A 23 -5.56 4.99 -25.17
CA SER A 23 -4.38 4.40 -25.81
C SER A 23 -3.05 4.85 -25.18
N GLY A 24 -3.09 5.62 -24.09
CA GLY A 24 -1.90 6.08 -23.38
C GLY A 24 -1.42 5.07 -22.33
N GLY A 25 -0.13 5.17 -21.95
CA GLY A 25 0.43 4.40 -20.83
C GLY A 25 0.15 5.04 -19.47
N PRO A 26 0.42 4.33 -18.36
CA PRO A 26 0.29 4.88 -17.01
C PRO A 26 1.24 6.07 -16.79
N THR A 27 0.85 6.96 -15.87
CA THR A 27 1.69 8.08 -15.41
C THR A 27 1.74 8.09 -13.87
N LYS A 28 2.57 8.97 -13.29
CA LYS A 28 2.65 9.23 -11.83
C LYS A 28 2.72 7.93 -10.98
N ASP A 29 1.75 7.72 -10.09
CA ASP A 29 1.76 6.62 -9.12
C ASP A 29 1.65 5.26 -9.83
N TYR A 30 0.71 5.14 -10.78
CA TYR A 30 0.56 3.90 -11.56
C TYR A 30 1.84 3.55 -12.31
N LYS A 31 2.47 4.54 -12.97
CA LYS A 31 3.75 4.31 -13.66
C LYS A 31 4.81 3.86 -12.68
N ARG A 32 4.89 4.51 -11.52
CA ARG A 32 5.90 4.17 -10.50
C ARG A 32 5.72 2.75 -9.98
N ILE A 33 4.49 2.31 -9.76
CA ILE A 33 4.19 0.95 -9.32
C ILE A 33 4.66 -0.05 -10.38
N HIS A 34 4.31 0.15 -11.64
CA HIS A 34 4.78 -0.72 -12.74
C HIS A 34 6.31 -0.74 -12.84
N ASP A 35 6.98 0.42 -12.79
CA ASP A 35 8.45 0.49 -12.82
C ASP A 35 9.09 -0.29 -11.65
N VAL A 36 8.49 -0.23 -10.45
CA VAL A 36 8.97 -0.95 -9.26
C VAL A 36 8.74 -2.45 -9.41
N MET A 37 7.61 -2.87 -9.99
CA MET A 37 7.32 -4.28 -10.27
C MET A 37 8.35 -4.90 -11.21
N ASP A 38 8.98 -4.13 -12.11
CA ASP A 38 9.99 -4.61 -13.05
C ASP A 38 11.42 -4.70 -12.47
N TYR A 39 11.66 -4.15 -11.28
CA TYR A 39 12.99 -4.19 -10.67
C TYR A 39 13.39 -5.61 -10.26
N GLU A 40 14.63 -6.01 -10.57
CA GLU A 40 15.14 -7.37 -10.29
C GLU A 40 15.01 -7.76 -8.81
N TRP A 41 15.19 -6.81 -7.89
CA TRP A 41 15.07 -7.06 -6.44
C TRP A 41 13.63 -7.02 -5.92
N MET A 42 12.65 -6.67 -6.75
CA MET A 42 11.23 -6.65 -6.41
C MET A 42 10.47 -7.87 -6.93
N GLN A 43 11.15 -8.85 -7.54
CA GLN A 43 10.52 -10.01 -8.18
C GLN A 43 9.95 -11.06 -7.22
N LYS A 44 10.11 -10.86 -5.90
CA LYS A 44 9.52 -11.75 -4.90
C LYS A 44 7.99 -11.73 -4.99
N LYS A 45 7.38 -12.91 -4.99
CA LYS A 45 5.92 -13.09 -5.20
C LYS A 45 5.07 -12.28 -4.23
N GLU A 46 5.48 -12.19 -2.96
CA GLU A 46 4.75 -11.45 -1.94
C GLU A 46 4.71 -9.94 -2.20
N TRP A 47 5.83 -9.38 -2.68
CA TRP A 47 5.93 -7.98 -3.07
C TRP A 47 5.09 -7.67 -4.30
N GLN A 48 5.18 -8.52 -5.34
CA GLN A 48 4.36 -8.40 -6.54
C GLN A 48 2.87 -8.40 -6.19
N LYS A 49 2.43 -9.34 -5.33
CA LYS A 49 1.03 -9.40 -4.86
C LYS A 49 0.58 -8.10 -4.21
N GLN A 50 1.39 -7.48 -3.35
CA GLN A 50 1.00 -6.22 -2.69
C GLN A 50 0.95 -5.03 -3.68
N LEU A 51 1.84 -4.99 -4.67
CA LEU A 51 1.84 -3.95 -5.72
C LEU A 51 0.65 -4.12 -6.68
N GLU A 52 0.32 -5.35 -7.07
CA GLU A 52 -0.90 -5.68 -7.83
C GLU A 52 -2.15 -5.27 -7.05
N LEU A 53 -2.20 -5.56 -5.75
CA LEU A 53 -3.32 -5.16 -4.89
C LEU A 53 -3.45 -3.63 -4.77
N MET A 54 -2.33 -2.90 -4.81
CA MET A 54 -2.32 -1.44 -4.85
C MET A 54 -2.92 -0.92 -6.16
N LEU A 55 -2.58 -1.53 -7.30
CA LEU A 55 -3.16 -1.18 -8.60
C LEU A 55 -4.66 -1.51 -8.69
N ASP A 56 -5.07 -2.66 -8.16
CA ASP A 56 -6.47 -3.12 -8.14
C ASP A 56 -7.35 -2.20 -7.31
N LYS A 57 -6.93 -1.92 -6.06
CA LYS A 57 -7.64 -1.00 -5.17
C LYS A 57 -7.60 0.43 -5.66
N GLY A 58 -6.54 0.83 -6.35
CA GLY A 58 -6.41 2.16 -6.94
C GLY A 58 -6.23 3.29 -5.92
N VAL A 59 -5.89 2.96 -4.66
CA VAL A 59 -5.70 3.93 -3.57
C VAL A 59 -4.33 3.78 -2.91
N ARG A 60 -3.93 4.78 -2.12
CA ARG A 60 -2.79 4.77 -1.19
C ARG A 60 -3.20 5.36 0.15
N VAL A 61 -2.35 5.16 1.15
CA VAL A 61 -2.51 5.76 2.47
C VAL A 61 -1.16 6.28 2.95
N GLU A 62 -1.14 7.46 3.57
CA GLU A 62 0.06 8.02 4.18
C GLU A 62 0.33 7.36 5.54
N GLN A 63 1.61 7.17 5.91
CA GLN A 63 1.93 6.52 7.19
C GLN A 63 1.36 7.28 8.41
N GLN A 64 1.28 8.61 8.33
CA GLN A 64 0.68 9.44 9.38
C GLN A 64 -0.82 9.18 9.56
N ALA A 65 -1.48 8.61 8.55
CA ALA A 65 -2.90 8.29 8.62
C ALA A 65 -3.20 7.14 9.59
N LEU A 66 -2.21 6.32 9.96
CA LEU A 66 -2.37 5.36 11.06
C LEU A 66 -2.68 6.08 12.40
N ALA A 67 -2.20 7.30 12.58
CA ALA A 67 -2.54 8.11 13.75
C ALA A 67 -3.97 8.67 13.72
N ALA A 68 -4.73 8.48 12.63
CA ALA A 68 -6.15 8.85 12.57
C ALA A 68 -7.00 8.06 13.58
N ASN A 69 -6.58 6.84 13.92
CA ASN A 69 -7.23 6.01 14.95
C ASN A 69 -6.97 6.56 16.36
N SER A 70 -5.70 6.83 16.70
CA SER A 70 -5.29 7.62 17.87
C SER A 70 -3.79 7.98 17.76
N LEU A 71 -3.33 8.97 18.52
CA LEU A 71 -1.90 9.35 18.55
C LEU A 71 -0.99 8.20 19.00
N GLU A 72 -1.51 7.26 19.79
CA GLU A 72 -0.76 6.14 20.37
C GLU A 72 -0.91 4.83 19.57
N PHE A 73 -1.84 4.78 18.62
CA PHE A 73 -2.22 3.58 17.87
C PHE A 73 -1.02 2.86 17.25
N VAL A 74 -0.11 3.61 16.62
CA VAL A 74 1.07 3.03 15.97
C VAL A 74 1.97 2.30 16.97
N ALA A 75 2.14 2.88 18.16
CA ALA A 75 3.06 2.37 19.17
C ALA A 75 2.48 1.21 19.98
N ASN A 76 1.17 1.26 20.26
CA ASN A 76 0.52 0.32 21.17
C ASN A 76 -0.24 -0.81 20.47
N GLU A 77 -0.60 -0.65 19.20
CA GLU A 77 -1.43 -1.63 18.46
C GLU A 77 -0.73 -2.08 17.18
N TYR A 78 -0.59 -1.19 16.19
CA TYR A 78 -0.14 -1.57 14.84
C TYR A 78 1.25 -2.23 14.82
N LEU A 79 2.29 -1.59 15.36
CA LEU A 79 3.64 -2.16 15.33
C LEU A 79 3.79 -3.43 16.19
N PRO A 80 3.33 -3.45 17.46
CA PRO A 80 3.37 -4.67 18.27
C PRO A 80 2.69 -5.85 17.56
N GLU A 81 1.48 -5.66 17.04
CA GLU A 81 0.72 -6.73 16.39
C GLU A 81 1.43 -7.28 15.15
N LYS A 82 1.90 -6.41 14.25
CA LYS A 82 2.57 -6.86 13.01
C LYS A 82 3.88 -7.59 13.32
N ILE A 83 4.61 -7.19 14.36
CA ILE A 83 5.88 -7.82 14.75
C ILE A 83 5.63 -9.16 15.44
N GLU A 84 4.74 -9.21 16.43
CA GLU A 84 4.46 -10.43 17.21
C GLU A 84 3.84 -11.53 16.34
N ASN A 85 3.02 -11.16 15.36
CA ASN A 85 2.40 -12.08 14.42
C ASN A 85 3.25 -12.34 13.17
N GLU A 86 4.48 -11.82 13.10
CA GLU A 86 5.38 -11.92 11.94
C GLU A 86 4.70 -11.55 10.61
N THR A 87 3.79 -10.56 10.65
CA THR A 87 2.96 -10.15 9.51
C THR A 87 3.69 -9.07 8.71
N PHE A 88 4.80 -9.47 8.12
CA PHE A 88 5.61 -8.68 7.19
C PHE A 88 6.15 -9.56 6.07
N LEU A 89 6.58 -8.93 4.97
CA LEU A 89 7.07 -9.66 3.79
C LEU A 89 8.50 -10.15 4.00
N ASN A 90 8.82 -11.35 3.51
CA ASN A 90 10.12 -12.00 3.67
C ASN A 90 11.07 -11.80 2.48
#